data_AF-A0A3S0FP31-F1
#
_entry.id   AF-A0A3S0FP31-F1
#
_cell.length_a   1.000
_cell.length_b   1.000
_cell.length_c   1.000
_cell.angle_alpha   90.00
_cell.angle_beta   90.00
_cell.angle_gamma   90.00
#
_symmetry.space_group_name_H-M   'P 1'
#
loop_
_entity.id
_entity.type
_entity.pdbx_description
1 polymer ?
#
loop_
_entity_poly.entity_id
_entity_poly.type
_entity_poly.pdbx_seq_one_letter_code
_entity_poly.pdbx_strand_id
1 'polypeptide(L)'
;MAGLYTAGVQTDNLITGSEHIAVDTFLPSGQNPQTAKLSLARLAMAMNYLANNVSTTPVAGTRYYVDTSIGTDGTVVTGIRALIGATGGTDKFIFELHDSAGNLVATTALAGVTVGTANTYQAIPFTAPVTVNAGVYFIVVQNNGTTARIATYNAPVSPLLTGSATGTFGTSAAITPPTTYTAGVGPVAMLY
;
A
#
# COMPACT_ATOMS: atom_id res chain seq x y z
N MET A 1 27.28 -13.64 -24.59
CA MET A 1 26.64 -13.43 -23.27
C MET A 1 25.21 -13.92 -23.37
N ALA A 2 24.85 -14.94 -22.59
CA ALA A 2 23.46 -15.43 -22.53
C ALA A 2 22.56 -14.34 -21.94
N GLY A 3 21.43 -14.07 -22.58
CA GLY A 3 20.51 -13.00 -22.20
C GLY A 3 19.89 -13.22 -20.82
N LEU A 4 19.50 -12.11 -20.18
CA LEU A 4 18.96 -12.00 -18.81
C LEU A 4 17.69 -12.83 -18.51
N TYR A 5 17.18 -13.58 -19.49
CA TYR A 5 15.98 -14.39 -19.39
C TYR A 5 16.33 -15.84 -19.77
N THR A 6 16.78 -16.64 -18.81
CA THR A 6 16.91 -18.09 -18.99
C THR A 6 16.45 -18.80 -17.72
N ALA A 7 15.55 -19.78 -17.94
CA ALA A 7 14.87 -20.66 -17.00
C ALA A 7 13.67 -20.05 -16.23
N GLY A 8 12.45 -20.26 -16.74
CA GLY A 8 11.22 -20.23 -15.94
C GLY A 8 10.19 -19.14 -16.24
N VAL A 9 10.43 -18.22 -17.18
CA VAL A 9 9.42 -17.23 -17.58
C VAL A 9 8.46 -17.87 -18.58
N GLN A 10 7.16 -17.89 -18.28
CA GLN A 10 6.14 -18.36 -19.21
C GLN A 10 6.14 -17.47 -20.45
N THR A 11 6.40 -18.08 -21.62
CA THR A 11 6.23 -17.45 -22.93
C THR A 11 4.76 -17.55 -23.33
N ASP A 12 3.93 -16.68 -22.78
CA ASP A 12 2.53 -16.57 -23.20
C ASP A 12 2.41 -15.68 -24.45
N ASN A 13 1.56 -16.10 -25.38
CA ASN A 13 1.20 -15.29 -26.55
C ASN A 13 0.56 -13.98 -26.06
N LEU A 14 1.01 -12.85 -26.61
CA LEU A 14 0.46 -11.53 -26.29
C LEU A 14 -1.00 -11.46 -26.76
N ILE A 15 -1.95 -11.70 -25.86
CA ILE A 15 -3.38 -11.53 -26.14
C ILE A 15 -3.65 -10.02 -26.21
N THR A 16 -3.79 -9.44 -27.40
CA THR A 16 -4.17 -8.03 -27.55
C THR A 16 -5.68 -7.88 -27.48
N GLY A 17 -6.22 -7.74 -26.28
CA GLY A 17 -7.58 -7.26 -26.01
C GLY A 17 -7.54 -5.87 -25.37
N SER A 18 -8.45 -4.97 -25.77
CA SER A 18 -8.69 -3.71 -25.06
C SER A 18 -9.56 -4.00 -23.85
N GLU A 19 -8.95 -4.12 -22.68
CA GLU A 19 -9.66 -4.40 -21.43
C GLU A 19 -10.15 -3.08 -20.82
N HIS A 20 -11.46 -2.99 -20.63
CA HIS A 20 -12.12 -1.86 -19.99
C HIS A 20 -12.19 -2.10 -18.49
N ILE A 21 -11.63 -1.20 -17.68
CA ILE A 21 -11.75 -1.26 -16.21
C ILE A 21 -12.55 -0.06 -15.74
N ALA A 22 -13.48 -0.29 -14.83
CA ALA A 22 -14.17 0.78 -14.12
C ALA A 22 -13.23 1.37 -13.06
N VAL A 23 -12.87 2.64 -13.23
CA VAL A 23 -12.20 3.42 -12.18
C VAL A 23 -13.27 4.27 -11.49
N ASP A 24 -13.46 4.08 -10.19
CA ASP A 24 -14.34 4.92 -9.38
C ASP A 24 -13.63 6.25 -9.09
N THR A 25 -13.95 7.26 -9.91
CA THR A 25 -13.62 8.65 -9.63
C THR A 25 -14.77 9.22 -8.81
N PHE A 26 -14.50 9.66 -7.58
CA PHE A 26 -15.41 10.26 -6.60
C PHE A 26 -16.15 11.52 -7.12
N LEU A 27 -16.90 11.40 -8.21
CA LEU A 27 -17.60 12.47 -8.93
C LEU A 27 -19.09 12.38 -8.63
N PRO A 28 -19.73 13.48 -8.19
CA PRO A 28 -21.09 13.49 -7.61
C PRO A 28 -22.24 13.30 -8.60
N SER A 29 -21.98 12.78 -9.80
CA SER A 29 -22.99 12.54 -10.82
C SER A 29 -22.67 11.24 -11.53
N GLY A 30 -23.54 10.24 -11.43
CA GLY A 30 -23.43 8.91 -12.04
C GLY A 30 -23.29 8.92 -13.57
N GLN A 31 -22.16 9.41 -14.06
CA GLN A 31 -21.68 9.28 -15.43
C GLN A 31 -20.89 7.97 -15.52
N ASN A 32 -21.02 7.30 -16.67
CA ASN A 32 -20.45 5.98 -16.95
C ASN A 32 -18.99 5.82 -16.48
N PRO A 33 -18.59 4.62 -16.02
CA PRO A 33 -17.21 4.34 -15.61
C PRO A 33 -16.23 4.79 -16.68
N GLN A 34 -15.35 5.74 -16.33
CA GLN A 34 -14.36 6.25 -17.26
C GLN A 34 -13.38 5.13 -17.58
N THR A 35 -13.37 4.69 -18.85
CA THR A 35 -12.42 3.67 -19.29
C THR A 35 -11.09 4.31 -19.64
N ALA A 36 -10.05 4.03 -18.85
CA ALA A 36 -8.69 4.36 -19.23
C ALA A 36 -8.10 3.23 -20.08
N LYS A 37 -7.49 3.56 -21.23
CA LYS A 37 -6.69 2.60 -22.01
C LYS A 37 -5.37 2.36 -21.28
N LEU A 38 -5.31 1.33 -20.44
CA LEU A 38 -4.05 0.82 -19.91
C LEU A 38 -3.48 -0.20 -20.89
N SER A 39 -2.16 -0.20 -21.09
CA SER A 39 -1.53 -1.33 -21.78
C SER A 39 -1.77 -2.59 -20.94
N LEU A 40 -1.96 -3.74 -21.60
CA LEU A 40 -2.18 -5.01 -20.90
C LEU A 40 -1.06 -5.31 -19.90
N ALA A 41 0.18 -4.91 -20.23
CA ALA A 41 1.31 -4.99 -19.31
C ALA A 41 1.13 -4.15 -18.03
N ARG A 42 0.65 -2.90 -18.14
CA ARG A 42 0.37 -2.05 -16.96
C ARG A 42 -0.80 -2.59 -16.14
N LEU A 43 -1.80 -3.15 -16.80
CA LEU A 43 -2.94 -3.77 -16.13
C LEU A 43 -2.52 -5.04 -15.38
N ALA A 44 -1.77 -5.94 -16.03
CA ALA A 44 -1.24 -7.13 -15.39
C ALA A 44 -0.38 -6.78 -14.16
N MET A 45 0.43 -5.72 -14.25
CA MET A 45 1.17 -5.21 -13.11
C MET A 45 0.25 -4.66 -12.01
N ALA A 46 -0.77 -3.86 -12.34
CA ALA A 46 -1.70 -3.33 -11.36
C ALA A 46 -2.49 -4.44 -10.65
N MET A 47 -2.97 -5.45 -11.38
CA MET A 47 -3.64 -6.61 -10.81
C MET A 47 -2.71 -7.42 -9.93
N ASN A 48 -1.45 -7.60 -10.35
CA ASN A 48 -0.47 -8.27 -9.50
C ASN A 48 -0.26 -7.51 -8.19
N TYR A 49 -0.16 -6.18 -8.22
CA TYR A 49 0.03 -5.40 -6.99
C TYR A 49 -1.23 -5.36 -6.10
N LEU A 50 -2.42 -5.24 -6.67
CA LEU A 50 -3.63 -5.03 -5.87
C LEU A 50 -4.28 -6.34 -5.40
N ALA A 51 -4.11 -7.44 -6.15
CA ALA A 51 -4.75 -8.72 -5.84
C ALA A 51 -3.80 -9.76 -5.22
N ASN A 52 -2.48 -9.56 -5.25
CA ASN A 52 -1.49 -10.48 -4.66
C ASN A 52 -1.26 -10.18 -3.18
N ASN A 53 -2.31 -10.38 -2.40
CA ASN A 53 -2.29 -10.09 -0.97
C ASN A 53 -2.72 -11.28 -0.13
N VAL A 54 -2.24 -11.29 1.11
CA VAL A 54 -2.59 -12.25 2.14
C VAL A 54 -3.08 -11.51 3.38
N SER A 55 -4.08 -12.07 4.05
CA SER A 55 -4.59 -11.54 5.31
C SER A 55 -3.65 -11.92 6.45
N THR A 56 -2.88 -10.94 6.94
CA THR A 56 -1.88 -11.14 7.99
C THR A 56 -2.42 -10.74 9.36
N THR A 57 -2.10 -11.56 10.36
CA THR A 57 -2.30 -11.26 11.79
C THR A 57 -1.24 -10.26 12.24
N PRO A 58 -1.57 -9.00 12.55
CA PRO A 58 -0.60 -8.07 13.09
C PRO A 58 -0.24 -8.43 14.53
N VAL A 59 0.94 -8.01 14.96
CA VAL A 59 1.32 -7.90 16.36
C VAL A 59 0.98 -6.49 16.83
N ALA A 60 0.27 -6.38 17.95
CA ALA A 60 -0.15 -5.09 18.50
C ALA A 60 1.05 -4.14 18.72
N GLY A 61 0.92 -2.90 18.27
CA GLY A 61 1.96 -1.87 18.35
C GLY A 61 3.08 -1.99 17.31
N THR A 62 3.16 -3.09 16.56
CA THR A 62 4.13 -3.24 15.47
C THR A 62 3.74 -2.37 14.28
N ARG A 63 4.76 -1.74 13.69
CA ARG A 63 4.67 -0.92 12.50
C ARG A 63 5.07 -1.76 11.29
N TYR A 64 4.14 -1.96 10.37
CA TYR A 64 4.34 -2.70 9.13
C TYR A 64 4.48 -1.73 7.98
N TYR A 65 5.51 -1.86 7.16
CA TYR A 65 5.81 -0.87 6.14
C TYR A 65 6.15 -1.43 4.77
N VAL A 66 5.81 -0.64 3.75
CA VAL A 66 6.05 -0.90 2.32
C VAL A 66 6.55 0.38 1.68
N ASP A 67 7.44 0.27 0.68
CA ASP A 67 7.85 1.40 -0.13
C ASP A 67 6.78 1.83 -1.13
N THR A 68 6.83 3.11 -1.46
CA THR A 68 6.05 3.72 -2.54
C THR A 68 6.92 4.75 -3.25
N SER A 69 6.80 4.81 -4.58
CA SER A 69 7.52 5.80 -5.38
C SER A 69 6.58 6.92 -5.80
N ILE A 70 7.03 8.15 -5.60
CA ILE A 70 6.35 9.36 -6.04
C ILE A 70 7.14 9.89 -7.24
N GLY A 71 6.47 10.00 -8.39
CA GLY A 71 7.11 10.36 -9.65
C GLY A 71 7.15 11.85 -9.97
N THR A 72 6.56 12.71 -9.12
CA THR A 72 6.37 14.13 -9.44
C THR A 72 6.57 15.00 -8.20
N ASP A 73 7.36 16.06 -8.35
CA ASP A 73 7.61 17.04 -7.30
C ASP A 73 6.36 17.84 -6.95
N GLY A 74 6.24 18.26 -5.69
CA GLY A 74 5.11 19.08 -5.24
C GLY A 74 3.76 18.32 -5.19
N THR A 75 3.77 16.99 -5.14
CA THR A 75 2.54 16.20 -4.99
C THR A 75 1.95 16.45 -3.60
N VAL A 76 0.69 16.90 -3.54
CA VAL A 76 -0.02 17.08 -2.26
C VAL A 76 -0.67 15.77 -1.88
N VAL A 77 -0.31 15.25 -0.70
CA VAL A 77 -0.87 14.03 -0.13
C VAL A 77 -1.67 14.38 1.11
N THR A 78 -2.90 13.89 1.16
CA THR A 78 -3.88 14.19 2.22
C THR A 78 -4.03 13.04 3.20
N GLY A 79 -3.65 11.82 2.81
CA GLY A 79 -3.64 10.68 3.71
C GLY A 79 -3.16 9.38 3.06
N ILE A 80 -3.43 8.29 3.77
CA ILE A 80 -3.13 6.92 3.33
C ILE A 80 -4.42 6.13 3.30
N ARG A 81 -4.59 5.32 2.26
CA ARG A 81 -5.61 4.28 2.21
C ARG A 81 -4.93 2.92 2.24
N ALA A 82 -5.40 2.02 3.09
CA ALA A 82 -4.90 0.65 3.16
C ALA A 82 -6.04 -0.35 3.03
N LEU A 83 -5.75 -1.50 2.43
CA LEU A 83 -6.69 -2.61 2.33
C LEU A 83 -6.77 -3.34 3.68
N ILE A 84 -7.99 -3.42 4.22
CA ILE A 84 -8.27 -4.22 5.40
C ILE A 84 -8.23 -5.71 5.01
N GLY A 85 -7.60 -6.53 5.84
CA GLY A 85 -7.57 -7.98 5.64
C GLY A 85 -8.93 -8.64 5.89
N ALA A 86 -8.92 -9.95 6.17
CA ALA A 86 -10.13 -10.75 6.31
C ALA A 86 -11.00 -10.41 7.54
N THR A 87 -10.56 -9.53 8.44
CA THR A 87 -11.30 -9.13 9.64
C THR A 87 -11.04 -7.66 9.96
N GLY A 88 -12.10 -6.93 10.32
CA GLY A 88 -12.04 -5.53 10.77
C GLY A 88 -12.93 -5.28 12.00
N GLY A 89 -13.24 -4.02 12.31
CA GLY A 89 -14.31 -3.63 13.25
C GLY A 89 -14.00 -3.62 14.75
N THR A 90 -12.81 -4.06 15.19
CA THR A 90 -12.50 -4.25 16.63
C THR A 90 -11.30 -3.43 17.10
N ASP A 91 -10.28 -3.35 16.26
CA ASP A 91 -9.04 -2.64 16.55
C ASP A 91 -8.99 -1.29 15.82
N LYS A 92 -7.88 -0.56 15.96
CA LYS A 92 -7.64 0.76 15.37
C LYS A 92 -6.38 0.77 14.52
N PHE A 93 -6.44 1.51 13.41
CA PHE A 93 -5.29 1.82 12.58
C PHE A 93 -4.75 3.23 12.82
N ILE A 94 -3.43 3.33 12.71
CA ILE A 94 -2.66 4.56 12.52
C ILE A 94 -1.85 4.36 11.24
N PHE A 95 -1.80 5.39 10.40
CA PHE A 95 -0.93 5.41 9.24
C PHE A 95 0.16 6.48 9.39
N GLU A 96 1.36 6.14 8.94
CA GLU A 96 2.53 7.01 8.96
C GLU A 96 3.18 7.02 7.57
N LEU A 97 3.68 8.17 7.17
CA LEU A 97 4.48 8.35 5.97
C LEU A 97 5.91 8.67 6.38
N HIS A 98 6.87 7.95 5.81
CA HIS A 98 8.29 8.16 6.06
C HIS A 98 9.05 8.48 4.77
N ASP A 99 10.12 9.25 4.88
CA ASP A 99 11.03 9.52 3.78
C ASP A 99 11.94 8.31 3.48
N SER A 100 12.78 8.44 2.45
CA SER A 100 13.73 7.39 2.05
C SER A 100 14.78 7.04 3.11
N ALA A 101 15.03 7.94 4.08
CA ALA A 101 15.93 7.71 5.20
C ALA A 101 15.20 7.09 6.43
N GLY A 102 13.87 6.98 6.37
CA GLY A 102 13.03 6.43 7.44
C GLY A 102 12.55 7.46 8.45
N ASN A 103 12.78 8.76 8.22
CA ASN A 103 12.25 9.81 9.10
C ASN A 103 10.75 9.98 8.90
N LEU A 104 10.03 10.31 9.97
CA LEU A 104 8.60 10.57 9.92
C LEU A 104 8.31 11.88 9.17
N VAL A 105 7.48 11.80 8.14
CA VAL A 105 7.01 12.92 7.31
C VAL A 105 5.62 13.37 7.73
N ALA A 106 4.70 12.43 7.88
CA ALA A 106 3.31 12.71 8.27
C ALA A 106 2.70 11.52 9.01
N THR A 107 1.70 11.79 9.86
CA THR A 107 0.94 10.76 10.58
C THR A 107 -0.53 11.13 10.67
N THR A 108 -1.37 10.11 10.74
CA THR A 108 -2.76 10.22 11.19
C THR A 108 -2.83 10.52 12.69
N ALA A 109 -4.02 10.84 13.21
CA ALA A 109 -4.20 11.04 14.64
C ALA A 109 -3.77 9.80 15.46
N LEU A 110 -2.91 9.98 16.45
CA LEU A 110 -2.31 8.89 17.25
C LEU A 110 -3.30 8.13 18.14
N ALA A 111 -4.52 8.66 18.32
CA ALA A 111 -5.61 7.93 18.96
C ALA A 111 -6.13 6.75 18.10
N GLY A 112 -5.74 6.73 16.83
CA GLY A 112 -6.16 5.76 15.82
C GLY A 112 -7.64 5.87 15.43
N VAL A 113 -7.95 5.30 14.26
CA VAL A 113 -9.32 5.17 13.77
C VAL A 113 -9.70 3.70 13.77
N THR A 114 -10.91 3.38 14.24
CA THR A 114 -11.42 2.00 14.24
C THR A 114 -11.37 1.42 12.83
N VAL A 115 -10.85 0.21 12.70
CA VAL A 115 -10.75 -0.49 11.43
C VAL A 115 -12.16 -0.75 10.89
N GLY A 116 -12.38 -0.44 9.63
CA GLY A 116 -13.67 -0.60 8.93
C GLY A 116 -14.00 -2.05 8.59
N THR A 117 -14.71 -2.23 7.49
CA THR A 117 -15.18 -3.54 7.00
C THR A 117 -14.04 -4.36 6.40
N ALA A 118 -14.05 -5.67 6.63
CA ALA A 118 -13.08 -6.61 6.02
C ALA A 118 -13.05 -6.47 4.48
N ASN A 119 -11.86 -6.66 3.89
CA ASN A 119 -11.62 -6.59 2.43
C ASN A 119 -12.05 -5.28 1.76
N THR A 120 -12.11 -4.17 2.51
CA THR A 120 -12.37 -2.83 1.96
C THR A 120 -11.17 -1.91 2.18
N TYR A 121 -10.98 -0.96 1.27
CA TYR A 121 -9.99 0.09 1.46
C TYR A 121 -10.51 1.11 2.47
N GLN A 122 -9.73 1.36 3.51
CA GLN A 122 -10.02 2.42 4.46
C GLN A 122 -9.04 3.56 4.27
N ALA A 123 -9.56 4.72 3.92
CA ALA A 123 -8.82 5.98 3.86
C ALA A 123 -8.84 6.65 5.23
N ILE A 124 -7.65 7.02 5.74
CA ILE A 124 -7.52 7.82 6.95
C ILE A 124 -6.67 9.06 6.62
N PRO A 125 -7.19 10.28 6.83
CA PRO A 125 -6.45 11.49 6.54
C PRO A 125 -5.32 11.71 7.54
N PHE A 126 -4.25 12.35 7.09
CA PHE A 126 -3.23 12.89 7.98
C PHE A 126 -3.81 13.99 8.87
N THR A 127 -3.10 14.29 9.95
CA THR A 127 -3.42 15.44 10.82
C THR A 127 -3.37 16.76 10.07
N ALA A 128 -2.52 16.86 9.03
CA ALA A 128 -2.50 17.93 8.05
C ALA A 128 -2.03 17.40 6.68
N PRO A 129 -2.50 17.94 5.55
CA PRO A 129 -1.95 17.64 4.23
C PRO A 129 -0.46 17.96 4.15
N VAL A 130 0.29 17.15 3.40
CA VAL A 130 1.74 17.32 3.21
C VAL A 130 2.08 17.38 1.73
N THR A 131 3.01 18.26 1.37
CA THR A 131 3.58 18.33 0.03
C THR A 131 4.87 17.52 -0.01
N VAL A 132 4.95 16.56 -0.92
CA VAL A 132 6.09 15.65 -1.07
C VAL A 132 6.70 15.77 -2.46
N ASN A 133 8.02 15.64 -2.51
CA ASN A 133 8.78 15.67 -3.76
C ASN A 133 8.93 14.26 -4.34
N ALA A 134 9.35 14.17 -5.60
CA ALA A 134 9.63 12.90 -6.24
C ALA A 134 10.72 12.14 -5.47
N GLY A 135 10.51 10.84 -5.28
CA GLY A 135 11.38 10.01 -4.46
C GLY A 135 10.70 8.75 -3.94
N VAL A 136 11.45 7.99 -3.16
CA VAL A 136 10.95 6.80 -2.45
C VAL A 136 10.53 7.21 -1.05
N TYR A 137 9.34 6.77 -0.66
CA TYR A 137 8.77 6.94 0.68
C TYR A 137 8.31 5.59 1.20
N PHE A 138 8.07 5.50 2.50
CA PHE A 138 7.51 4.31 3.12
C PHE A 138 6.16 4.60 3.75
N ILE A 139 5.18 3.77 3.41
CA ILE A 139 3.85 3.77 4.00
C ILE A 139 3.85 2.77 5.14
N VAL A 140 3.45 3.23 6.33
CA VAL A 140 3.40 2.42 7.55
C VAL A 140 1.96 2.24 8.00
N VAL A 141 1.63 1.03 8.42
CA VAL A 141 0.39 0.70 9.14
C VAL A 141 0.74 0.18 10.53
N GLN A 142 0.10 0.75 11.54
CA GLN A 142 0.17 0.28 12.92
C GLN A 142 -1.23 -0.11 13.42
N ASN A 143 -1.30 -1.21 14.16
CA ASN A 143 -2.55 -1.72 14.74
C ASN A 143 -2.44 -1.80 16.28
N ASN A 144 -3.50 -1.50 17.03
CA ASN A 144 -3.53 -1.59 18.50
C ASN A 144 -3.82 -2.99 19.04
N GLY A 145 -4.19 -3.95 18.18
CA GLY A 145 -4.56 -5.29 18.55
C GLY A 145 -4.19 -6.32 17.49
N THR A 146 -4.72 -7.53 17.65
CA THR A 146 -4.46 -8.69 16.78
C THR A 146 -5.70 -9.16 16.03
N THR A 147 -6.87 -8.56 16.29
CA THR A 147 -8.17 -9.02 15.80
C THR A 147 -8.43 -8.50 14.40
N ALA A 148 -8.25 -7.20 14.16
CA ALA A 148 -8.30 -6.65 12.81
C ALA A 148 -7.04 -7.07 12.05
N ARG A 149 -7.25 -7.55 10.83
CA ARG A 149 -6.18 -8.04 9.95
C ARG A 149 -5.73 -6.96 8.99
N ILE A 150 -4.46 -6.99 8.62
CA ILE A 150 -3.90 -6.17 7.56
C ILE A 150 -3.76 -7.03 6.29
N ALA A 151 -4.14 -6.49 5.14
CA ALA A 151 -3.79 -7.13 3.88
C ALA A 151 -2.33 -6.76 3.57
N THR A 152 -1.49 -7.77 3.34
CA THR A 152 -0.07 -7.59 3.06
C THR A 152 0.33 -8.24 1.75
N TYR A 153 1.35 -7.72 1.10
CA TYR A 153 1.91 -8.30 -0.12
C TYR A 153 2.45 -9.71 0.15
N ASN A 154 2.08 -10.67 -0.71
CA ASN A 154 2.56 -12.05 -0.60
C ASN A 154 3.84 -12.28 -1.44
N ALA A 155 3.73 -12.25 -2.77
CA ALA A 155 4.87 -12.43 -3.66
C ALA A 155 4.72 -11.60 -4.96
N PRO A 156 4.79 -10.27 -4.88
CA PRO A 156 4.65 -9.39 -6.03
C PRO A 156 5.76 -9.67 -7.05
N VAL A 157 5.46 -9.54 -8.34
CA VAL A 157 6.41 -9.83 -9.43
C VAL A 157 7.47 -8.74 -9.62
N SER A 158 7.33 -7.62 -8.92
CA SER A 158 8.24 -6.48 -8.97
C SER A 158 8.78 -6.21 -7.57
N PRO A 159 10.06 -5.80 -7.45
CA PRO A 159 10.69 -5.59 -6.16
C PRO A 159 9.96 -4.51 -5.38
N LEU A 160 9.54 -4.88 -4.17
CA LEU A 160 9.02 -4.00 -3.13
C LEU A 160 9.95 -4.13 -1.93
N LEU A 161 10.15 -3.04 -1.21
CA LEU A 161 10.89 -3.00 0.04
C LEU A 161 9.87 -3.04 1.18
N THR A 162 9.88 -4.12 1.94
CA THR A 162 8.92 -4.34 3.02
C THR A 162 9.62 -4.76 4.30
N GLY A 163 9.07 -4.33 5.44
CA GLY A 163 9.61 -4.68 6.74
C GLY A 163 8.66 -4.33 7.87
N SER A 164 9.09 -4.64 9.09
CA SER A 164 8.34 -4.29 10.29
C SER A 164 9.27 -3.89 11.42
N ALA A 165 8.78 -3.01 12.28
CA ALA A 165 9.48 -2.57 13.49
C ALA A 165 8.52 -2.66 14.67
N THR A 166 8.96 -3.34 15.73
CA THR A 166 8.20 -3.42 16.98
C THR A 166 8.08 -2.04 17.62
N GLY A 167 6.97 -1.81 18.32
CA GLY A 167 6.67 -0.50 18.89
C GLY A 167 5.48 -0.54 19.83
N THR A 168 5.07 0.64 20.30
CA THR A 168 3.88 0.84 21.12
C THR A 168 2.81 1.53 20.29
N PHE A 169 1.56 1.07 20.38
CA PHE A 169 0.46 1.72 19.66
C PHE A 169 0.31 3.19 20.09
N GLY A 170 0.11 4.08 19.12
CA GLY A 170 -0.04 5.51 19.39
C GLY A 170 1.30 6.26 19.52
N THR A 171 2.43 5.60 19.22
CA THR A 171 3.74 6.25 19.14
C THR A 171 4.32 6.10 17.74
N SER A 172 4.71 7.23 17.14
CA SER A 172 5.47 7.26 15.90
C SER A 172 6.96 7.43 16.19
N ALA A 173 7.81 6.69 15.48
CA ALA A 173 9.27 6.79 15.59
C ALA A 173 9.88 6.68 14.20
N ALA A 174 11.18 6.94 14.04
CA ALA A 174 11.85 6.60 12.79
C ALA A 174 11.74 5.08 12.51
N ILE A 175 11.76 4.70 11.24
CA ILE A 175 11.94 3.32 10.80
C ILE A 175 13.37 3.14 10.27
N THR A 176 13.86 1.91 10.23
CA THR A 176 15.05 1.57 9.46
C THR A 176 14.58 1.07 8.09
N PRO A 177 14.82 1.82 7.00
CA PRO A 177 14.43 1.38 5.66
C PRO A 177 14.97 -0.01 5.35
N PRO A 178 14.12 -0.95 4.90
CA PRO A 178 14.56 -2.29 4.55
C PRO A 178 15.30 -2.24 3.20
N THR A 179 16.29 -3.13 3.03
CA THR A 179 17.03 -3.29 1.77
C THR A 179 16.52 -4.48 0.95
N THR A 180 15.56 -5.24 1.48
CA THR A 180 15.02 -6.47 0.90
C THR A 180 13.50 -6.53 1.03
N TYR A 181 12.89 -7.37 0.21
CA TYR A 181 11.49 -7.76 0.34
C TYR A 181 11.29 -8.82 1.43
N THR A 182 10.27 -8.64 2.25
CA THR A 182 9.77 -9.66 3.20
C THR A 182 8.29 -9.96 2.91
N ALA A 183 7.99 -11.20 2.53
CA ALA A 183 6.64 -11.66 2.25
C ALA A 183 5.72 -11.61 3.48
N GLY A 184 4.47 -11.21 3.30
CA GLY A 184 3.45 -11.19 4.35
C GLY A 184 3.61 -10.06 5.37
N VAL A 185 4.44 -9.05 5.08
CA VAL A 185 4.77 -7.98 6.02
C VAL A 185 4.31 -6.60 5.52
N GLY A 186 4.64 -6.23 4.29
CA GLY A 186 4.32 -4.90 3.76
C GLY A 186 2.83 -4.75 3.50
N PRO A 187 2.15 -3.72 4.04
CA PRO A 187 0.72 -3.52 3.85
C PRO A 187 0.38 -3.13 2.41
N VAL A 188 -0.76 -3.57 1.89
CA VAL A 188 -1.29 -3.08 0.61
C VAL A 188 -1.92 -1.71 0.85
N ALA A 189 -1.18 -0.65 0.51
CA ALA A 189 -1.56 0.71 0.81
C ALA A 189 -1.13 1.70 -0.28
N MET A 190 -1.84 2.82 -0.37
CA MET A 190 -1.64 3.87 -1.37
C MET A 190 -1.81 5.25 -0.75
N LEU A 191 -1.09 6.23 -1.29
CA LEU A 191 -1.26 7.65 -0.97
C LEU A 191 -2.46 8.23 -1.73
N TYR A 192 -3.13 9.23 -1.16
CA TYR A 192 -4.21 9.96 -1.84
C TYR A 192 -4.32 11.43 -1.45
#